data_AF-A0A914CT79-F1
#
_entry.id   AF-A0A914CT79-F1
#
_cell.length_a   1.000
_cell.length_b   1.000
_cell.length_c   1.000
_cell.angle_alpha   90.00
_cell.angle_beta   90.00
_cell.angle_gamma   90.00
#
_symmetry.space_group_name_H-M   'P 1'
#
loop_
_entity.id
_entity.type
_entity.pdbx_description
1 polymer ?
#
loop_
_entity_poly.entity_id
_entity_poly.type
_entity_poly.pdbx_seq_one_letter_code
_entity_poly.pdbx_strand_id
1 'polypeptide(L)'
;MRPQLFWNVALSMLFCLGIMHIRYHNFVLVSTKIHKFDIGSKKESFFYTYKEYCVFPNIIQASVFYYDRITLVLHISYDRLDPSLIDQVTNWDAPISLAVVFPKNIFIMHSEIACSAQKLLNYTKNNQKVKKHLSVHFLLGNNTGCDNSKVFYDSFDFLNKDYCSSTNRTTPTNEKSRIQRISQYPVNVARNVARKNSRTKYILIADMDHFFSENFELQMRNMASELLESEPKTVLVYRIFEVSSKVR
;
A
#
# COMPACT_ATOMS: atom_id res chain seq x y z
N MET A 1 13.17 32.55 -61.23
CA MET A 1 13.34 32.08 -59.84
C MET A 1 12.58 33.03 -58.93
N ARG A 2 11.54 32.56 -58.22
CA ARG A 2 10.56 33.43 -57.54
C ARG A 2 10.94 33.67 -56.06
N PRO A 3 11.31 34.90 -55.67
CA PRO A 3 11.73 35.23 -54.30
C PRO A 3 10.60 35.12 -53.25
N GLN A 4 9.33 35.02 -53.67
CA GLN A 4 8.18 34.92 -52.75
C GLN A 4 8.10 33.60 -51.95
N LEU A 5 8.66 32.51 -52.47
CA LEU A 5 8.62 31.22 -51.76
C LEU A 5 9.56 31.22 -50.55
N PHE A 6 10.66 31.99 -50.62
CA PHE A 6 11.65 32.06 -49.55
C PHE A 6 11.13 32.81 -48.31
N TRP A 7 10.37 33.88 -48.52
CA TRP A 7 9.79 34.67 -47.43
C TRP A 7 8.72 33.89 -46.65
N ASN A 8 7.91 33.08 -47.32
CA ASN A 8 6.87 32.29 -46.67
C ASN A 8 7.44 31.15 -45.81
N VAL A 9 8.55 30.52 -46.24
CA VAL A 9 9.23 29.49 -45.44
C VAL A 9 9.95 30.11 -44.24
N ALA A 10 10.58 31.28 -44.40
CA ALA A 10 11.22 31.99 -43.30
C ALA A 10 10.21 32.44 -42.23
N LEU A 11 9.02 32.92 -42.64
CA LEU A 11 7.96 33.30 -41.71
C LEU A 11 7.42 32.09 -40.92
N SER A 12 7.28 30.93 -41.58
CA SER A 12 6.84 29.69 -40.94
C SER A 12 7.86 29.16 -39.91
N MET A 13 9.16 29.28 -40.19
CA MET A 13 10.20 28.86 -39.23
C MET A 13 10.26 29.78 -38.01
N LEU A 14 10.10 31.10 -38.19
CA LEU A 14 10.04 32.05 -37.08
C LEU A 14 8.80 31.82 -36.19
N PHE A 15 7.66 31.45 -36.79
CA PHE A 15 6.46 31.11 -36.02
C PHE A 15 6.66 29.81 -35.20
N CYS A 16 7.33 28.80 -35.76
CA CYS A 16 7.65 27.57 -35.05
C CYS A 16 8.64 27.79 -33.89
N LEU A 17 9.67 28.61 -34.10
CA LEU A 17 10.63 28.98 -33.04
C LEU A 17 9.96 29.77 -31.92
N GLY A 18 9.03 30.68 -32.24
CA GLY A 18 8.23 31.41 -31.26
C GLY A 18 7.34 30.49 -30.41
N ILE A 19 6.65 29.53 -31.02
CA ILE A 19 5.81 28.55 -30.30
C ILE A 19 6.67 27.64 -29.41
N MET A 20 7.87 27.24 -29.87
CA MET A 20 8.81 26.46 -29.07
C MET A 20 9.34 27.25 -27.87
N HIS A 21 9.65 28.55 -28.03
CA HIS A 21 10.11 29.40 -26.94
C HIS A 21 9.02 29.67 -25.89
N ILE A 22 7.76 29.86 -26.33
CA ILE A 22 6.60 30.02 -25.43
C ILE A 22 6.32 28.72 -24.66
N ARG A 23 6.44 27.55 -25.31
CA ARG A 23 6.33 26.26 -24.62
C ARG A 23 7.48 26.00 -23.65
N TYR A 24 8.71 26.41 -23.99
CA TYR A 24 9.85 26.26 -23.09
C TYR A 24 9.73 27.15 -21.84
N HIS A 25 9.29 28.41 -21.98
CA HIS A 25 9.04 29.28 -20.82
C HIS A 25 7.86 28.80 -19.96
N ASN A 26 6.79 28.30 -20.56
CA ASN A 26 5.67 27.71 -19.81
C ASN A 26 6.04 26.37 -19.14
N PHE A 27 6.96 25.59 -19.73
CA PHE A 27 7.43 24.34 -19.13
C PHE A 27 8.40 24.59 -17.96
N VAL A 28 9.25 25.62 -18.06
CA VAL A 28 10.17 26.01 -16.97
C VAL A 28 9.42 26.66 -15.80
N LEU A 29 8.30 27.37 -16.05
CA LEU A 29 7.48 27.95 -14.97
C LEU A 29 6.59 26.92 -14.22
N VAL A 30 6.42 25.71 -14.74
CA VAL A 30 5.66 24.64 -14.07
C VAL A 30 6.56 23.76 -13.18
N SER A 31 7.88 23.89 -13.28
CA SER A 31 8.83 23.12 -12.47
C SER A 31 9.63 24.03 -11.55
N THR A 32 9.08 24.35 -10.36
CA THR A 32 9.77 24.52 -9.07
C THR A 32 8.88 25.27 -8.05
N LYS A 33 7.71 24.70 -7.72
CA LYS A 33 7.29 24.71 -6.32
C LYS A 33 7.70 23.37 -5.71
N ILE A 34 9.00 23.23 -5.47
CA ILE A 34 9.50 22.24 -4.52
C ILE A 34 9.03 22.76 -3.15
N HIS A 35 7.87 22.29 -2.72
CA HIS A 35 7.48 22.41 -1.33
C HIS A 35 8.58 21.74 -0.52
N LYS A 36 9.34 22.54 0.24
CA LYS A 36 10.13 22.07 1.37
C LYS A 36 9.20 21.19 2.20
N PHE A 37 9.50 19.89 2.20
CA PHE A 37 8.75 18.90 2.94
C PHE A 37 9.18 19.03 4.40
N ASP A 38 8.49 19.92 5.11
CA ASP A 38 8.71 20.16 6.53
C ASP A 38 8.08 19.00 7.31
N ILE A 39 8.90 18.28 8.07
CA ILE A 39 8.47 17.18 8.94
C ILE A 39 7.84 17.84 10.18
N GLY A 40 6.60 18.30 10.04
CA GLY A 40 5.92 19.01 11.13
C GLY A 40 4.48 19.44 10.86
N SER A 41 3.99 19.42 9.62
CA SER A 41 2.57 19.76 9.36
C SER A 41 1.68 18.53 9.54
N LYS A 42 0.66 18.66 10.40
CA LYS A 42 -0.45 17.70 10.55
C LYS A 42 -0.98 17.34 9.16
N LYS A 43 -0.62 16.14 8.68
CA LYS A 43 -1.16 15.57 7.45
C LYS A 43 -2.65 15.32 7.71
N GLU A 44 -3.52 16.17 7.17
CA GLU A 44 -4.95 15.85 7.07
C GLU A 44 -5.03 14.47 6.43
N SER A 45 -5.33 13.48 7.24
CA SER A 45 -5.25 12.11 6.80
C SER A 45 -6.58 11.82 6.12
N PHE A 46 -6.47 11.44 4.85
CA PHE A 46 -7.62 11.15 4.02
C PHE A 46 -8.05 9.71 4.31
N PHE A 47 -9.19 9.54 4.96
CA PHE A 47 -9.85 8.24 5.07
C PHE A 47 -11.01 8.17 4.08
N TYR A 48 -11.46 6.97 3.76
CA TYR A 48 -12.66 6.77 2.94
C TYR A 48 -13.47 5.57 3.41
N THR A 49 -14.75 5.59 3.08
CA THR A 49 -15.64 4.46 3.35
C THR A 49 -15.57 3.46 2.20
N TYR A 50 -15.42 2.17 2.51
CA TYR A 50 -15.55 1.10 1.53
C TYR A 50 -16.43 -0.01 2.09
N LYS A 51 -17.65 -0.11 1.56
CA LYS A 51 -18.74 -0.89 2.19
C LYS A 51 -18.97 -0.41 3.63
N GLU A 52 -18.96 -1.32 4.59
CA GLU A 52 -19.16 -1.07 6.03
C GLU A 52 -17.85 -0.83 6.81
N TYR A 53 -16.76 -0.49 6.09
CA TYR A 53 -15.43 -0.29 6.68
C TYR A 53 -14.92 1.13 6.45
N CYS A 54 -14.30 1.68 7.47
CA CYS A 54 -13.50 2.90 7.38
C CYS A 54 -12.08 2.51 7.00
N VAL A 55 -11.63 2.97 5.85
CA VAL A 55 -10.30 2.69 5.30
C VAL A 55 -9.40 3.87 5.58
N PHE A 56 -8.30 3.60 6.27
CA PHE A 56 -7.20 4.54 6.45
C PHE A 56 -6.03 4.05 5.59
N PRO A 57 -5.90 4.57 4.36
CA PRO A 57 -4.86 4.14 3.45
C PRO A 57 -3.51 4.72 3.87
N ASN A 58 -2.43 3.97 3.59
CA ASN A 58 -1.06 4.45 3.69
C ASN A 58 -0.71 5.00 5.08
N ILE A 59 -1.20 4.33 6.13
CA ILE A 59 -0.75 4.55 7.52
C ILE A 59 0.77 4.38 7.58
N ILE A 60 1.26 3.39 6.84
CA ILE A 60 2.66 3.31 6.43
C ILE A 60 2.67 3.32 4.91
N GLN A 61 3.56 4.13 4.35
CA GLN A 61 3.77 4.26 2.92
C GLN A 61 5.17 3.78 2.59
N ALA A 62 5.27 2.87 1.61
CA ALA A 62 6.55 2.46 1.04
C ALA A 62 7.34 3.70 0.58
N SER A 63 8.62 3.78 0.95
CA SER A 63 9.46 4.94 0.63
C SER A 63 9.86 5.02 -0.84
N VAL A 64 9.73 3.91 -1.58
CA VAL A 64 10.06 3.84 -3.01
C VAL A 64 8.80 3.54 -3.80
N PHE A 65 8.66 4.23 -4.93
CA PHE A 65 7.61 3.99 -5.90
C PHE A 65 8.13 3.11 -7.03
N TYR A 66 7.34 2.11 -7.41
CA TYR A 66 7.62 1.19 -8.50
C TYR A 66 6.38 1.11 -9.39
N TYR A 67 6.55 1.31 -10.70
CA TYR A 67 5.43 1.21 -11.65
C TYR A 67 5.42 -0.14 -12.36
N ASP A 68 6.58 -0.66 -12.73
CA ASP A 68 6.81 -1.85 -13.56
C ASP A 68 7.02 -3.15 -12.76
N ARG A 69 7.02 -3.06 -11.43
CA ARG A 69 7.10 -4.22 -10.51
C ARG A 69 5.73 -4.85 -10.28
N ILE A 70 5.70 -6.01 -9.64
CA ILE A 70 4.47 -6.65 -9.17
C ILE A 70 4.24 -6.27 -7.71
N THR A 71 3.10 -5.67 -7.38
CA THR A 71 2.71 -5.49 -5.97
C THR A 71 2.11 -6.79 -5.44
N LEU A 72 2.65 -7.31 -4.34
CA LEU A 72 2.01 -8.37 -3.59
C LEU A 72 0.91 -7.80 -2.70
N VAL A 73 -0.31 -8.22 -2.97
CA VAL A 73 -1.54 -7.83 -2.28
C VAL A 73 -1.80 -8.83 -1.17
N LEU A 74 -1.66 -8.37 0.07
CA LEU A 74 -1.86 -9.17 1.28
C LEU A 74 -2.97 -8.59 2.15
N HIS A 75 -3.50 -9.44 3.02
CA HIS A 75 -4.37 -9.00 4.11
C HIS A 75 -4.12 -9.83 5.37
N ILE A 76 -4.35 -9.22 6.52
CA ILE A 76 -4.18 -9.87 7.83
C ILE A 76 -5.16 -9.30 8.84
N SER A 77 -5.51 -10.05 9.87
CA SER A 77 -6.16 -9.49 11.06
C SER A 77 -5.10 -8.90 11.99
N TYR A 78 -5.45 -7.85 12.73
CA TYR A 78 -4.50 -7.16 13.62
C TYR A 78 -3.84 -8.10 14.66
N ASP A 79 -4.57 -9.09 15.17
CA ASP A 79 -4.11 -10.06 16.18
C ASP A 79 -3.10 -11.07 15.63
N ARG A 80 -3.10 -11.27 14.31
CA ARG A 80 -2.12 -12.11 13.58
C ARG A 80 -0.89 -11.32 13.11
N LEU A 81 -0.82 -10.01 13.36
CA LEU A 81 0.36 -9.24 13.02
C LEU A 81 1.54 -9.69 13.88
N ASP A 82 2.53 -10.32 13.28
CA ASP A 82 3.72 -10.88 13.93
C ASP A 82 5.01 -10.65 13.10
N PRO A 83 6.21 -10.99 13.61
CA PRO A 83 7.47 -10.74 12.91
C PRO A 83 7.63 -11.45 11.56
N SER A 84 6.83 -12.47 11.24
CA SER A 84 6.89 -13.15 9.93
C SER A 84 6.62 -12.21 8.75
N LEU A 85 5.94 -11.09 9.00
CA LEU A 85 5.78 -10.03 7.99
C LEU A 85 7.13 -9.50 7.49
N ILE A 86 8.16 -9.44 8.36
CA ILE A 86 9.50 -9.02 7.97
C ILE A 86 10.10 -10.01 6.97
N ASP A 87 9.95 -11.30 7.24
CA ASP A 87 10.44 -12.37 6.37
C ASP A 87 9.71 -12.34 5.02
N GLN A 88 8.39 -12.16 5.05
CA GLN A 88 7.58 -12.02 3.83
C GLN A 88 8.05 -10.85 2.96
N VAL A 89 8.27 -9.67 3.56
CA VAL A 89 8.76 -8.50 2.82
C VAL A 89 10.17 -8.74 2.30
N THR A 90 11.01 -9.41 3.08
CA THR A 90 12.40 -9.69 2.73
C THR A 90 12.53 -10.67 1.58
N ASN A 91 11.70 -11.72 1.57
CA ASN A 91 11.67 -12.76 0.54
C ASN A 91 11.01 -12.28 -0.76
N TRP A 92 9.96 -11.46 -0.66
CA TRP A 92 9.30 -10.89 -1.82
C TRP A 92 10.16 -9.84 -2.53
N ASP A 93 10.88 -8.99 -1.78
CA ASP A 93 11.81 -7.96 -2.28
C ASP A 93 11.25 -7.04 -3.39
N ALA A 94 9.95 -6.78 -3.33
CA ALA A 94 9.23 -5.91 -4.23
C ALA A 94 8.04 -5.26 -3.48
N PRO A 95 7.25 -4.37 -4.09
CA PRO A 95 6.16 -3.67 -3.40
C PRO A 95 5.16 -4.62 -2.73
N ILE A 96 4.71 -4.27 -1.53
CA ILE A 96 3.63 -4.96 -0.81
C ILE A 96 2.56 -3.94 -0.44
N SER A 97 1.30 -4.28 -0.73
CA SER A 97 0.14 -3.58 -0.19
C SER A 97 -0.57 -4.51 0.79
N LEU A 98 -0.56 -4.13 2.06
CA LEU A 98 -1.11 -4.91 3.17
C LEU A 98 -2.35 -4.24 3.75
N ALA A 99 -3.48 -4.93 3.75
CA ALA A 99 -4.66 -4.54 4.53
C ALA A 99 -4.65 -5.19 5.92
N VAL A 100 -4.64 -4.37 6.99
CA VAL A 100 -4.77 -4.84 8.38
C VAL A 100 -6.20 -4.60 8.85
N VAL A 101 -6.90 -5.66 9.22
CA VAL A 101 -8.32 -5.63 9.59
C VAL A 101 -8.50 -5.64 11.10
N PHE A 102 -9.32 -4.70 11.58
CA PHE A 102 -9.77 -4.61 12.97
C PHE A 102 -11.25 -5.01 13.08
N PRO A 103 -11.64 -5.69 14.18
CA PRO A 103 -13.01 -6.16 14.39
C PRO A 103 -13.98 -4.99 14.61
N LYS A 104 -15.29 -5.27 14.42
CA LYS A 104 -16.38 -4.31 14.63
C LYS A 104 -16.67 -4.10 16.13
N ASN A 105 -15.73 -3.51 16.88
CA ASN A 105 -15.99 -3.06 18.27
C ASN A 105 -15.03 -1.92 18.68
N ILE A 106 -15.55 -0.70 18.68
CA ILE A 106 -14.81 0.57 18.80
C ILE A 106 -14.06 0.72 20.14
N PHE A 107 -14.61 0.24 21.25
CA PHE A 107 -14.03 0.49 22.58
C PHE A 107 -12.73 -0.28 22.85
N ILE A 108 -12.52 -1.39 22.15
CA ILE A 108 -11.31 -2.22 22.25
C ILE A 108 -10.26 -1.79 21.19
N MET A 109 -10.63 -0.92 20.25
CA MET A 109 -9.82 -0.64 19.06
C MET A 109 -8.67 0.35 19.29
N HIS A 110 -8.76 1.27 20.24
CA HIS A 110 -7.76 2.34 20.38
C HIS A 110 -6.35 1.83 20.68
N SER A 111 -6.20 0.95 21.68
CA SER A 111 -4.91 0.37 22.05
C SER A 111 -4.39 -0.57 20.95
N GLU A 112 -5.25 -1.38 20.34
CA GLU A 112 -4.84 -2.34 19.30
C GLU A 112 -4.41 -1.67 18.00
N ILE A 113 -5.09 -0.58 17.61
CA ILE A 113 -4.68 0.27 16.47
C ILE A 113 -3.33 0.91 16.75
N ALA A 114 -3.18 1.55 17.92
CA ALA A 114 -1.93 2.20 18.31
C ALA A 114 -0.76 1.19 18.36
N CYS A 115 -0.98 0.01 18.94
CA CYS A 115 0.04 -1.03 19.00
C CYS A 115 0.36 -1.66 17.66
N SER A 116 -0.63 -1.86 16.79
CA SER A 116 -0.38 -2.31 15.43
C SER A 116 0.44 -1.28 14.66
N ALA A 117 0.12 0.02 14.79
CA ALA A 117 0.86 1.10 14.17
C ALA A 117 2.31 1.18 14.71
N GLN A 118 2.50 1.18 16.03
CA GLN A 118 3.83 1.21 16.66
C GLN A 118 4.68 0.01 16.24
N LYS A 119 4.10 -1.20 16.20
CA LYS A 119 4.78 -2.42 15.77
C LYS A 119 5.26 -2.32 14.32
N LEU A 120 4.40 -1.87 13.40
CA LEU A 120 4.76 -1.71 12.00
C LEU A 120 5.77 -0.56 11.78
N LEU A 121 5.67 0.53 12.55
CA LEU A 121 6.66 1.60 12.55
C LEU A 121 8.03 1.10 13.02
N ASN A 122 8.07 0.24 14.04
CA ASN A 122 9.31 -0.39 14.49
C ASN A 122 9.90 -1.29 13.40
N TYR A 123 9.08 -2.06 12.67
CA TYR A 123 9.55 -2.84 11.52
C TYR A 123 10.14 -1.95 10.42
N THR A 124 9.49 -0.82 10.14
CA THR A 124 9.93 0.16 9.15
C THR A 124 11.25 0.84 9.58
N LYS A 125 11.42 1.15 10.87
CA LYS A 125 12.66 1.74 11.41
C LYS A 125 13.83 0.77 11.38
N ASN A 126 13.57 -0.51 11.70
CA ASN A 126 14.62 -1.50 11.91
C ASN A 126 14.95 -2.34 10.66
N ASN A 127 14.13 -2.28 9.60
CA ASN A 127 14.38 -3.03 8.37
C ASN A 127 14.19 -2.16 7.12
N GLN A 128 15.27 -1.98 6.37
CA GLN A 128 15.29 -1.14 5.18
C GLN A 128 14.43 -1.69 4.03
N LYS A 129 14.32 -3.02 3.88
CA LYS A 129 13.41 -3.63 2.88
C LYS A 129 11.96 -3.35 3.25
N VAL A 130 11.60 -3.49 4.53
CA VAL A 130 10.26 -3.11 5.02
C VAL A 130 9.95 -1.65 4.68
N LYS A 131 10.87 -0.73 5.00
CA LYS A 131 10.72 0.69 4.68
C LYS A 131 10.54 0.96 3.18
N LYS A 132 11.31 0.27 2.34
CA LYS A 132 11.27 0.45 0.88
C LYS A 132 9.99 -0.07 0.25
N HIS A 133 9.44 -1.17 0.76
CA HIS A 133 8.47 -1.97 0.01
C HIS A 133 7.07 -2.02 0.63
N LEU A 134 6.94 -1.88 1.95
CA LEU A 134 5.67 -2.09 2.64
C LEU A 134 4.80 -0.84 2.64
N SER A 135 3.58 -0.95 2.10
CA SER A 135 2.49 0.01 2.32
C SER A 135 1.36 -0.67 3.10
N VAL A 136 0.86 -0.02 4.15
CA VAL A 136 -0.16 -0.58 5.05
C VAL A 136 -1.41 0.29 5.08
N HIS A 137 -2.56 -0.37 5.02
CA HIS A 137 -3.89 0.23 5.07
C HIS A 137 -4.67 -0.38 6.22
N PHE A 138 -5.24 0.43 7.10
CA PHE A 138 -6.08 -0.07 8.19
C PHE A 138 -7.54 -0.09 7.76
N LEU A 139 -8.22 -1.21 8.04
CA LEU A 139 -9.66 -1.40 7.84
C LEU A 139 -10.34 -1.52 9.19
N LEU A 140 -11.15 -0.54 9.52
CA LEU A 140 -11.88 -0.48 10.77
C LEU A 140 -13.34 -0.80 10.49
N GLY A 141 -13.83 -1.91 11.05
CA GLY A 141 -15.24 -2.25 10.96
C GLY A 141 -16.06 -1.29 11.81
N ASN A 142 -17.04 -0.61 11.22
CA ASN A 142 -17.81 0.39 11.95
C ASN A 142 -19.31 0.21 11.73
N ASN A 143 -20.05 -0.02 12.83
CA ASN A 143 -21.50 -0.18 12.78
C ASN A 143 -22.24 1.16 12.70
N THR A 144 -21.57 2.28 13.01
CA THR A 144 -22.17 3.62 13.12
C THR A 144 -21.63 4.62 12.09
N GLY A 145 -20.85 4.18 11.10
CA GLY A 145 -20.31 5.03 10.04
C GLY A 145 -19.03 5.82 10.41
N CYS A 146 -18.27 6.25 9.41
CA CYS A 146 -16.91 6.81 9.56
C CYS A 146 -16.85 8.29 9.98
N ASP A 147 -17.99 8.90 10.31
CA ASP A 147 -18.10 10.34 10.59
C ASP A 147 -17.41 10.77 11.90
N ASN A 148 -17.19 9.85 12.85
CA ASN A 148 -16.40 10.10 14.05
C ASN A 148 -14.88 9.99 13.81
N SER A 149 -14.38 10.39 12.65
CA SER A 149 -12.95 10.34 12.27
C SER A 149 -12.01 11.09 13.22
N LYS A 150 -12.54 12.02 14.01
CA LYS A 150 -11.84 12.67 15.13
C LYS A 150 -11.28 11.65 16.13
N VAL A 151 -12.06 10.60 16.42
CA VAL A 151 -11.71 9.51 17.35
C VAL A 151 -10.48 8.73 16.85
N PHE A 152 -10.27 8.59 15.55
CA PHE A 152 -9.09 7.93 14.98
C PHE A 152 -7.84 8.82 15.02
N TYR A 153 -7.97 10.14 14.81
CA TYR A 153 -6.81 11.04 14.87
C TYR A 153 -6.36 11.32 16.30
N ASP A 154 -7.31 11.44 17.22
CA ASP A 154 -7.02 11.42 18.65
C ASP A 154 -6.33 10.09 19.04
N SER A 155 -6.51 9.01 18.25
CA SER A 155 -5.80 7.75 18.44
C SER A 155 -4.32 7.76 18.04
N PHE A 156 -3.90 8.66 17.15
CA PHE A 156 -2.49 8.77 16.74
C PHE A 156 -1.67 9.63 17.70
N ASP A 157 -2.32 10.52 18.48
CA ASP A 157 -1.68 11.20 19.62
C ASP A 157 -1.22 10.19 20.70
N PHE A 158 -1.75 8.95 20.68
CA PHE A 158 -1.32 7.86 21.57
C PHE A 158 0.02 7.20 21.18
N LEU A 159 0.59 7.47 20.00
CA LEU A 159 1.92 6.96 19.64
C LEU A 159 3.05 7.48 20.55
N ASN A 160 2.75 8.49 21.37
CA ASN A 160 3.66 9.05 22.39
C ASN A 160 3.50 8.43 23.79
N LYS A 161 2.57 7.49 23.98
CA LYS A 161 2.33 6.81 25.26
C LYS A 161 2.58 5.31 25.07
N ASP A 162 3.18 4.69 26.08
CA ASP A 162 3.59 3.28 26.05
C ASP A 162 2.38 2.33 26.29
N TYR A 163 1.38 2.39 25.39
CA TYR A 163 0.13 1.61 25.48
C TYR A 163 0.33 0.12 25.24
N CYS A 164 1.49 -0.27 24.69
CA CYS A 164 1.77 -1.66 24.31
C CYS A 164 2.47 -2.46 25.40
N SER A 165 2.67 -1.84 26.57
CA SER A 165 3.22 -2.49 27.75
C SER A 165 2.15 -3.38 28.39
N SER A 166 2.22 -4.67 28.06
CA SER A 166 1.49 -5.78 28.69
C SER A 166 -0.03 -5.83 28.50
N THR A 167 -0.52 -5.81 27.27
CA THR A 167 -1.75 -6.57 27.05
C THR A 167 -1.37 -8.04 27.09
N ASN A 168 -1.70 -8.70 28.21
CA ASN A 168 -1.95 -10.14 28.19
C ASN A 168 -2.92 -10.33 27.02
N ARG A 169 -2.41 -10.81 25.87
CA ARG A 169 -3.24 -11.22 24.75
C ARG A 169 -4.19 -12.23 25.37
N THR A 170 -5.39 -11.80 25.71
CA THR A 170 -6.45 -12.71 26.09
C THR A 170 -6.81 -13.38 24.78
N THR A 171 -6.03 -14.42 24.46
CA THR A 171 -6.42 -15.45 23.50
C THR A 171 -7.84 -15.77 23.89
N PRO A 172 -8.82 -15.57 23.01
CA PRO A 172 -10.19 -15.65 23.44
C PRO A 172 -10.45 -17.09 23.83
N THR A 173 -10.52 -17.32 25.14
CA THR A 173 -10.51 -18.65 25.78
C THR A 173 -11.76 -19.43 25.41
N ASN A 174 -12.79 -18.72 24.93
CA ASN A 174 -14.03 -19.28 24.43
C ASN A 174 -13.99 -19.48 22.91
N GLU A 175 -14.05 -20.72 22.47
CA GLU A 175 -14.12 -21.14 21.06
C GLU A 175 -15.18 -20.39 20.25
N LYS A 176 -16.34 -20.11 20.86
CA LYS A 176 -17.44 -19.35 20.23
C LYS A 176 -17.00 -17.97 19.76
N SER A 177 -16.19 -17.28 20.57
CA SER A 177 -15.68 -15.95 20.23
C SER A 177 -14.66 -16.01 19.09
N ARG A 178 -13.85 -17.08 19.01
CA ARG A 178 -12.89 -17.32 17.93
C ARG A 178 -13.61 -17.59 16.61
N ILE A 179 -14.60 -18.47 16.64
CA ILE A 179 -15.46 -18.79 15.48
C ILE A 179 -16.15 -17.52 14.97
N GLN A 180 -16.71 -16.71 15.89
CA GLN A 180 -17.34 -15.45 15.54
C GLN A 180 -16.39 -14.47 14.84
N ARG A 181 -15.15 -14.30 15.34
CA ARG A 181 -14.15 -13.44 14.68
C ARG A 181 -13.77 -13.93 13.28
N ILE A 182 -13.55 -15.23 13.13
CA ILE A 182 -13.21 -15.83 11.82
C ILE A 182 -14.37 -15.64 10.85
N SER A 183 -15.61 -15.92 11.28
CA SER A 183 -16.80 -15.76 10.46
C SER A 183 -17.07 -14.32 10.02
N GLN A 184 -16.61 -13.33 10.80
CA GLN A 184 -16.78 -11.91 10.51
C GLN A 184 -15.60 -11.32 9.72
N TYR A 185 -14.57 -12.10 9.39
CA TYR A 185 -13.39 -11.60 8.69
C TYR A 185 -13.72 -11.27 7.22
N PRO A 186 -13.57 -10.00 6.79
CA PRO A 186 -14.05 -9.54 5.49
C PRO A 186 -12.99 -9.73 4.40
N VAL A 187 -12.62 -10.99 4.11
CA VAL A 187 -11.52 -11.35 3.19
C VAL A 187 -11.57 -10.57 1.87
N ASN A 188 -12.75 -10.50 1.24
CA ASN A 188 -12.96 -9.82 -0.03
C ASN A 188 -12.84 -8.30 0.07
N VAL A 189 -13.19 -7.72 1.23
CA VAL A 189 -13.05 -6.27 1.45
C VAL A 189 -11.58 -5.92 1.63
N ALA A 190 -10.89 -6.66 2.51
CA ALA A 190 -9.47 -6.46 2.80
C ALA A 190 -8.61 -6.58 1.54
N ARG A 191 -8.81 -7.66 0.77
CA ARG A 191 -8.13 -7.89 -0.50
C ARG A 191 -8.38 -6.78 -1.51
N ASN A 192 -9.62 -6.30 -1.64
CA ASN A 192 -9.94 -5.21 -2.56
C ASN A 192 -9.37 -3.87 -2.12
N VAL A 193 -9.31 -3.59 -0.82
CA VAL A 193 -8.68 -2.37 -0.30
C VAL A 193 -7.18 -2.40 -0.61
N ALA A 194 -6.46 -3.47 -0.28
CA ALA A 194 -5.04 -3.58 -0.62
C ALA A 194 -4.81 -3.48 -2.14
N ARG A 195 -5.62 -4.20 -2.95
CA ARG A 195 -5.57 -4.11 -4.41
C ARG A 195 -5.74 -2.68 -4.94
N LYS A 196 -6.76 -1.95 -4.46
CA LYS A 196 -7.07 -0.59 -4.92
C LYS A 196 -6.00 0.44 -4.54
N ASN A 197 -5.27 0.21 -3.46
CA ASN A 197 -4.17 1.09 -3.04
C ASN A 197 -2.80 0.63 -3.56
N SER A 198 -2.74 -0.45 -4.36
CA SER A 198 -1.52 -0.87 -5.04
C SER A 198 -1.15 0.15 -6.13
N ARG A 199 0.16 0.41 -6.27
CA ARG A 199 0.68 1.51 -7.11
C ARG A 199 1.42 1.06 -8.37
N THR A 200 1.48 -0.25 -8.60
CA THR A 200 2.15 -0.88 -9.75
C THR A 200 1.16 -1.24 -10.86
N LYS A 201 1.68 -1.48 -12.07
CA LYS A 201 0.94 -2.01 -13.23
C LYS A 201 0.41 -3.43 -12.97
N TYR A 202 1.22 -4.27 -12.33
CA TYR A 202 0.90 -5.68 -12.06
C TYR A 202 0.66 -5.92 -10.57
N ILE A 203 -0.21 -6.87 -10.25
CA ILE A 203 -0.47 -7.31 -8.88
C ILE A 203 -0.44 -8.84 -8.79
N LEU A 204 -0.03 -9.35 -7.63
CA LEU A 204 -0.20 -10.74 -7.25
C LEU A 204 -0.98 -10.78 -5.94
N ILE A 205 -2.01 -11.63 -5.88
CA ILE A 205 -2.85 -11.77 -4.68
C ILE A 205 -2.44 -13.05 -3.96
N ALA A 206 -2.15 -12.94 -2.66
CA ALA A 206 -1.80 -14.09 -1.83
C ALA A 206 -2.33 -13.91 -0.39
N ASP A 207 -2.31 -15.00 0.37
CA ASP A 207 -2.52 -14.98 1.81
C ASP A 207 -1.18 -14.79 2.52
N MET A 208 -1.22 -14.27 3.76
CA MET A 208 -0.01 -13.97 4.54
C MET A 208 0.87 -15.20 4.80
N ASP A 209 0.27 -16.39 4.82
CA ASP A 209 0.98 -17.65 5.09
C ASP A 209 1.68 -18.22 3.83
N HIS A 210 1.54 -17.56 2.66
CA HIS A 210 2.21 -17.96 1.42
C HIS A 210 3.58 -17.28 1.28
N PHE A 211 4.64 -18.03 1.52
CA PHE A 211 6.01 -17.60 1.25
C PHE A 211 6.39 -17.87 -0.20
N PHE A 212 7.19 -16.96 -0.77
CA PHE A 212 7.70 -17.05 -2.12
C PHE A 212 9.17 -17.43 -2.10
N SER A 213 9.61 -18.18 -3.13
CA SER A 213 11.03 -18.42 -3.33
C SER A 213 11.76 -17.12 -3.62
N GLU A 214 13.06 -17.09 -3.33
CA GLU A 214 13.91 -15.96 -3.69
C GLU A 214 13.78 -15.63 -5.19
N ASN A 215 13.74 -14.34 -5.52
CA ASN A 215 13.61 -13.83 -6.89
C ASN A 215 12.31 -14.23 -7.63
N PHE A 216 11.32 -14.78 -6.94
CA PHE A 216 10.05 -15.16 -7.57
C PHE A 216 9.37 -13.98 -8.28
N GLU A 217 9.31 -12.81 -7.63
CA GLU A 217 8.72 -11.62 -8.24
C GLU A 217 9.46 -11.21 -9.52
N LEU A 218 10.78 -11.28 -9.52
CA LEU A 218 11.60 -10.91 -10.68
C LEU A 218 11.32 -11.83 -11.88
N GLN A 219 11.23 -13.14 -11.63
CA GLN A 219 10.90 -14.12 -12.67
C GLN A 219 9.48 -13.89 -13.22
N MET A 220 8.51 -13.72 -12.33
CA MET A 220 7.12 -13.48 -12.73
C MET A 220 6.93 -12.14 -13.43
N ARG A 221 7.69 -11.10 -13.06
CA ARG A 221 7.65 -9.79 -13.71
C ARG A 221 8.07 -9.88 -15.17
N ASN A 222 9.14 -10.59 -15.47
CA ASN A 222 9.61 -10.77 -16.85
C ASN A 222 8.55 -11.48 -17.71
N MET A 223 7.95 -12.55 -17.19
CA MET A 223 6.86 -13.26 -17.85
C MET A 223 5.61 -12.38 -18.01
N ALA A 224 5.23 -11.65 -16.96
CA ALA A 224 4.08 -10.76 -16.97
C ALA A 224 4.25 -9.61 -17.97
N SER A 225 5.45 -9.02 -18.09
CA SER A 225 5.69 -7.96 -19.06
C SER A 225 5.53 -8.44 -20.50
N GLU A 226 5.97 -9.65 -20.82
CA GLU A 226 5.86 -10.18 -22.19
C GLU A 226 4.42 -10.59 -22.53
N LEU A 227 3.78 -11.37 -21.65
CA LEU A 227 2.46 -11.95 -21.91
C LEU A 227 1.33 -10.92 -21.76
N LEU A 228 1.37 -10.05 -20.74
CA LEU A 228 0.26 -9.13 -20.49
C LEU A 228 0.32 -7.87 -21.36
N GLU A 229 1.45 -7.60 -22.03
CA GLU A 229 1.53 -6.56 -23.05
C GLU A 229 0.90 -6.99 -24.37
N SER A 230 1.08 -8.26 -24.76
CA SER A 230 0.46 -8.86 -25.94
C SER A 230 -1.01 -9.24 -25.69
N GLU A 231 -1.33 -9.74 -24.51
CA GLU A 231 -2.65 -10.22 -24.12
C GLU A 231 -3.14 -9.62 -22.78
N PRO A 232 -3.59 -8.35 -22.77
CA PRO A 232 -3.89 -7.62 -21.54
C PRO A 232 -5.10 -8.14 -20.73
N LYS A 233 -5.87 -9.09 -21.29
CA LYS A 233 -7.01 -9.74 -20.63
C LYS A 233 -6.65 -11.10 -20.01
N THR A 234 -5.39 -11.48 -20.06
CA THR A 234 -4.89 -12.74 -19.52
C THR A 234 -4.62 -12.62 -18.01
N VAL A 235 -4.87 -13.70 -17.28
CA VAL A 235 -4.55 -13.83 -15.85
C VAL A 235 -3.52 -14.94 -15.68
N LEU A 236 -2.39 -14.62 -15.06
CA LEU A 236 -1.36 -15.60 -14.72
C LEU A 236 -1.70 -16.25 -13.38
N VAL A 237 -1.62 -17.58 -13.32
CA VAL A 237 -1.89 -18.37 -12.11
C VAL A 237 -0.60 -19.06 -11.69
N TYR A 238 -0.31 -19.05 -10.39
CA TYR A 238 0.79 -19.78 -9.81
C TYR A 238 0.26 -20.90 -8.90
N ARG A 239 1.09 -21.94 -8.68
CA ARG A 239 0.75 -23.07 -7.81
C ARG A 239 1.36 -22.87 -6.43
N ILE A 240 0.63 -23.31 -5.40
CA ILE A 240 1.06 -23.31 -4.01
C ILE A 240 1.44 -24.75 -3.66
N PHE A 241 2.53 -24.92 -2.91
CA PHE A 241 3.01 -26.21 -2.45
C PHE A 241 3.23 -26.18 -0.94
N GLU A 242 2.87 -27.26 -0.26
CA GLU A 242 3.17 -27.44 1.16
C GLU A 242 4.55 -28.08 1.31
N VAL A 243 5.37 -27.51 2.20
CA VAL A 243 6.69 -28.07 2.52
C VAL A 243 6.56 -28.99 3.74
N SER A 244 7.04 -30.23 3.61
CA SER A 244 7.04 -31.18 4.73
C SER A 244 7.87 -30.66 5.90
N SER A 245 7.38 -30.85 7.13
CA SER A 245 8.10 -30.51 8.37
C SER A 245 9.46 -31.19 8.54
N LYS A 246 9.76 -32.19 7.69
CA LYS A 246 11.05 -32.91 7.64
C LYS A 246 12.16 -32.17 6.89
N VAL A 247 11.84 -31.06 6.24
CA VAL A 247 12.80 -30.23 5.49
C VAL A 247 12.88 -28.89 6.20
N ARG A 248 13.80 -28.77 7.17
CA ARG A 248 14.14 -27.52 7.86
C ARG A 248 15.63 -27.45 8.08
#